data_AF-A0A3D3A414-F1
#
_entry.id   AF-A0A3D3A414-F1
#
_cell.length_a   1.000
_cell.length_b   1.000
_cell.length_c   1.000
_cell.angle_alpha   90.00
_cell.angle_beta   90.00
_cell.angle_gamma   90.00
#
_symmetry.space_group_name_H-M   'P 1'
#
loop_
_entity.id
_entity.type
_entity.pdbx_description
1 polymer ?
#
loop_
_entity_poly.entity_id
_entity_poly.type
_entity_poly.pdbx_seq_one_letter_code
_entity_poly.pdbx_strand_id
1 'polypeptide(L)'
;MNNNSTPWWQTGALVCTLILASCGGAETEKAPAQEPEAPTLEQAIADRGEPCNCVAENQEAMAGLLESLKSTERVTAQEINLQIAQMMLPCMKPTGNVDLDREYSRAMGQCEGFAALTEVMTEVKVEVQARVSQEAEQERATDLDGVKGANAVLNKLKES
;
A
#
# COMPACT_ATOMS: atom_id res chain seq x y z
N MET A 1 -7.37 -58.00 22.30
CA MET A 1 -6.15 -58.16 21.48
C MET A 1 -5.42 -56.84 21.52
N ASN A 2 -4.35 -56.78 22.31
CA ASN A 2 -3.42 -55.66 22.40
C ASN A 2 -2.45 -55.74 21.22
N ASN A 3 -1.98 -54.58 20.73
CA ASN A 3 -0.54 -54.32 20.73
C ASN A 3 -0.19 -52.84 20.59
N ASN A 4 0.48 -52.35 21.64
CA ASN A 4 1.37 -51.19 21.69
C ASN A 4 2.63 -51.42 20.83
N SER A 5 3.31 -50.34 20.42
CA SER A 5 4.78 -50.12 20.54
C SER A 5 5.14 -48.80 19.85
N THR A 6 5.23 -47.67 20.56
CA THR A 6 6.41 -47.01 21.20
C THR A 6 7.45 -46.34 20.27
N PRO A 7 7.94 -45.14 20.65
CA PRO A 7 8.89 -44.31 19.91
C PRO A 7 10.34 -44.67 20.26
N TRP A 8 11.26 -44.55 19.30
CA TRP A 8 12.69 -44.82 19.52
C TRP A 8 13.47 -43.50 19.63
N TRP A 9 13.85 -43.16 20.85
CA TRP A 9 15.01 -42.31 21.14
C TRP A 9 16.28 -43.17 21.15
N GLN A 10 17.44 -42.51 21.04
CA GLN A 10 18.80 -43.02 21.30
C GLN A 10 19.43 -43.78 20.12
N THR A 11 20.69 -43.60 19.73
CA THR A 11 21.90 -43.02 20.37
C THR A 11 23.00 -43.06 19.31
N GLY A 12 24.00 -42.17 19.37
CA GLY A 12 25.22 -42.39 18.60
C GLY A 12 26.14 -41.19 18.50
N ALA A 13 26.87 -40.91 19.58
CA ALA A 13 28.02 -40.01 19.55
C ALA A 13 29.05 -40.50 18.52
N LEU A 14 29.51 -39.62 17.62
CA LEU A 14 30.70 -39.87 16.80
C LEU A 14 31.48 -38.57 16.61
N VAL A 15 32.39 -38.37 17.56
CA VAL A 15 33.78 -37.90 17.38
C VAL A 15 33.97 -36.66 16.49
N CYS A 16 34.10 -35.50 17.15
CA CYS A 16 34.81 -34.35 16.60
C CYS A 16 36.29 -34.68 16.44
N THR A 17 36.70 -35.13 15.25
CA THR A 17 38.10 -35.24 14.88
C THR A 17 38.60 -33.88 14.39
N LEU A 18 39.28 -33.16 15.27
CA LEU A 18 40.21 -32.09 14.90
C LEU A 18 41.33 -32.68 14.02
N ILE A 19 41.41 -32.28 12.75
CA ILE A 19 42.62 -32.44 11.94
C ILE A 19 43.09 -31.04 11.54
N LEU A 20 44.10 -30.55 12.24
CA LEU A 20 44.95 -29.46 11.80
C LEU A 20 46.02 -30.02 10.86
N ALA A 21 46.14 -29.37 9.71
CA ALA A 21 47.31 -29.25 8.82
C ALA A 21 47.93 -30.53 8.21
N SER A 22 47.91 -30.67 6.87
CA SER A 22 48.91 -30.04 6.00
C SER A 22 48.69 -30.38 4.50
N CYS A 23 48.96 -29.38 3.66
CA CYS A 23 49.63 -29.45 2.35
C CYS A 23 48.94 -30.22 1.19
N GLY A 24 48.51 -29.46 0.16
CA GLY A 24 48.24 -29.99 -1.17
C GLY A 24 47.16 -29.19 -1.88
N GLY A 25 47.56 -28.39 -2.86
CA GLY A 25 46.70 -27.39 -3.48
C GLY A 25 45.45 -27.94 -4.17
N ALA A 26 44.38 -27.17 -4.03
CA ALA A 26 43.45 -26.79 -5.08
C ALA A 26 42.56 -25.72 -4.44
N GLU A 27 43.00 -24.46 -4.51
CA GLU A 27 42.10 -23.34 -4.28
C GLU A 27 41.02 -23.43 -5.35
N THR A 28 39.92 -24.09 -5.02
CA THR A 28 38.69 -23.88 -5.77
C THR A 28 38.25 -22.51 -5.33
N GLU A 29 38.77 -21.50 -6.04
CA GLU A 29 38.31 -20.13 -6.01
C GLU A 29 36.81 -20.19 -6.33
N LYS A 30 36.00 -20.37 -5.29
CA LYS A 30 34.58 -20.07 -5.37
C LYS A 30 34.58 -18.57 -5.61
N ALA A 31 34.36 -18.19 -6.86
CA ALA A 31 34.02 -16.83 -7.23
C ALA A 31 33.06 -16.31 -6.16
N PRO A 32 33.33 -15.13 -5.57
CA PRO A 32 32.45 -14.60 -4.55
C PRO A 32 31.05 -14.60 -5.14
N ALA A 33 30.11 -15.22 -4.41
CA ALA A 33 28.70 -15.10 -4.77
C ALA A 33 28.46 -13.59 -4.86
N GLN A 34 28.14 -13.09 -6.06
CA GLN A 34 27.73 -11.70 -6.24
C GLN A 34 26.61 -11.48 -5.22
N GLU A 35 26.87 -10.64 -4.22
CA GLU A 35 25.80 -10.13 -3.38
C GLU A 35 24.78 -9.50 -4.33
N PRO A 36 23.47 -9.77 -4.15
CA PRO A 36 22.46 -9.13 -4.98
C PRO A 36 22.68 -7.62 -4.90
N GLU A 37 22.93 -6.98 -6.04
CA GLU A 37 23.16 -5.54 -6.11
C GLU A 37 22.02 -4.83 -5.37
N ALA A 38 22.39 -3.93 -4.45
CA ALA A 38 21.41 -3.17 -3.71
C ALA A 38 20.51 -2.42 -4.72
N PRO A 39 19.18 -2.41 -4.52
CA PRO A 39 18.27 -1.72 -5.41
C PRO A 39 18.69 -0.25 -5.54
N THR A 40 18.88 0.25 -6.75
CA THR A 40 19.40 1.60 -7.00
C THR A 40 18.32 2.56 -7.48
N LEU A 41 18.51 3.85 -7.24
CA LEU A 41 17.64 4.90 -7.77
C LEU A 41 17.51 4.81 -9.30
N GLU A 42 18.58 4.46 -10.02
CA GLU A 42 18.57 4.25 -11.47
C GLU A 42 17.56 3.16 -11.89
N GLN A 43 17.44 2.09 -11.09
CA GLN A 43 16.45 1.06 -11.34
C GLN A 43 15.03 1.59 -11.12
N ALA A 44 14.81 2.39 -10.07
CA ALA A 44 13.53 3.04 -9.84
C ALA A 44 13.14 3.98 -10.99
N ILE A 45 14.10 4.73 -11.54
CA ILE A 45 13.90 5.62 -12.69
C ILE A 45 13.57 4.82 -13.96
N ALA A 46 14.27 3.72 -14.20
CA ALA A 46 13.97 2.86 -15.35
C ALA A 46 12.56 2.27 -15.29
N ASP A 47 12.09 1.91 -14.10
CA ASP A 47 10.78 1.28 -13.90
C ASP A 47 9.62 2.28 -13.85
N ARG A 48 9.86 3.49 -13.33
CA ARG A 48 8.80 4.47 -12.98
C ARG A 48 8.88 5.77 -13.78
N GLY A 49 9.96 5.97 -14.52
CA GLY A 49 10.29 7.24 -15.17
C GLY A 49 10.96 8.25 -14.23
N GLU A 50 11.27 9.42 -14.78
CA GLU A 50 11.99 10.48 -14.07
C GLU A 50 11.17 11.07 -12.90
N PRO A 51 11.75 11.20 -11.69
CA PRO A 51 11.03 11.68 -10.49
C PRO A 51 10.41 13.07 -10.68
N CYS A 52 11.10 14.00 -11.33
CA CYS A 52 10.58 15.36 -11.49
C CYS A 52 9.48 15.45 -12.57
N ASN A 53 9.54 14.61 -13.60
CA ASN A 53 8.43 14.48 -14.54
C ASN A 53 7.21 13.89 -13.83
N CYS A 54 7.42 12.87 -13.00
CA CYS A 54 6.37 12.30 -12.16
C CYS A 54 5.71 13.37 -11.28
N VAL A 55 6.48 14.25 -10.63
CA VAL A 55 5.93 15.35 -9.82
C VAL A 55 5.11 16.31 -10.66
N ALA A 56 5.63 16.79 -11.80
CA ALA A 56 4.95 17.75 -12.65
C ALA A 56 3.63 17.20 -13.20
N GLU A 57 3.64 15.98 -13.73
CA GLU A 57 2.45 15.32 -14.27
C GLU A 57 1.40 15.04 -13.18
N ASN A 58 1.82 14.57 -12.00
CA ASN A 58 0.88 14.34 -10.90
C ASN A 58 0.32 15.66 -10.36
N GLN A 59 1.09 16.75 -10.35
CA GLN A 59 0.58 18.03 -9.88
C GLN A 59 -0.59 18.50 -10.76
N GLU A 60 -0.43 18.42 -12.08
CA GLU A 60 -1.50 18.74 -13.03
C GLU A 60 -2.71 17.82 -12.86
N ALA A 61 -2.49 16.51 -12.80
CA ALA A 61 -3.56 15.53 -12.62
C ALA A 61 -4.34 15.73 -11.32
N MET A 62 -3.65 15.97 -10.20
CA MET A 62 -4.28 16.19 -8.89
C MET A 62 -5.00 17.54 -8.82
N ALA A 63 -4.49 18.59 -9.49
CA ALA A 63 -5.18 19.87 -9.57
C ALA A 63 -6.49 19.75 -10.36
N GLY A 64 -6.47 19.01 -11.49
CA GLY A 64 -7.67 18.70 -12.25
C GLY A 64 -8.70 17.88 -11.45
N LEU A 65 -8.23 16.91 -10.66
CA LEU A 65 -9.10 16.15 -9.75
C LEU A 65 -9.74 17.06 -8.70
N LEU A 66 -8.96 17.91 -8.05
CA LEU A 66 -9.45 18.81 -7.03
C LEU A 66 -10.55 19.75 -7.57
N GLU A 67 -10.36 20.28 -8.77
CA GLU A 67 -11.38 21.09 -9.44
C GLU A 67 -12.64 20.28 -9.77
N SER A 68 -12.48 19.04 -10.24
CA SER A 68 -13.60 18.11 -10.43
C SER A 68 -14.36 17.84 -9.13
N LEU A 69 -13.65 17.64 -8.02
CA LEU A 69 -14.24 17.44 -6.70
C LEU A 69 -14.96 18.69 -6.19
N LYS A 70 -14.47 19.90 -6.49
CA LYS A 70 -15.13 21.15 -6.09
C LYS A 70 -16.35 21.48 -6.96
N SER A 71 -16.33 21.10 -8.24
CA SER A 71 -17.39 21.43 -9.22
C SER A 71 -18.52 20.38 -9.31
N THR A 72 -18.27 19.13 -8.91
CA THR A 72 -19.26 18.06 -9.07
C THR A 72 -20.14 17.92 -7.82
N GLU A 73 -21.39 18.38 -7.93
CA GLU A 73 -22.46 17.97 -7.02
C GLU A 73 -22.75 16.48 -7.25
N ARG A 74 -22.57 15.65 -6.20
CA ARG A 74 -23.01 14.22 -6.11
C ARG A 74 -22.11 13.10 -6.64
N VAL A 75 -20.78 13.19 -6.50
CA VAL A 75 -19.92 11.99 -6.58
C VAL A 75 -19.82 11.36 -5.19
N THR A 76 -20.07 10.06 -5.07
CA THR A 76 -20.01 9.38 -3.77
C THR A 76 -18.58 9.17 -3.30
N ALA A 77 -18.33 9.03 -2.00
CA ALA A 77 -16.98 8.79 -1.50
C ALA A 77 -16.36 7.51 -2.05
N GLN A 78 -17.19 6.50 -2.34
CA GLN A 78 -16.77 5.24 -2.95
C GLN A 78 -16.29 5.44 -4.40
N GLU A 79 -17.01 6.25 -5.16
CA GLU A 79 -16.67 6.64 -6.54
C GLU A 79 -15.40 7.51 -6.56
N ILE A 80 -15.23 8.41 -5.58
CA ILE A 80 -14.02 9.23 -5.44
C ILE A 80 -12.78 8.39 -5.13
N ASN A 81 -12.89 7.43 -4.20
CA ASN A 81 -11.78 6.52 -3.89
C ASN A 81 -11.36 5.68 -5.11
N LEU A 82 -12.33 5.27 -5.93
CA LEU A 82 -12.05 4.58 -7.19
C LEU A 82 -11.32 5.49 -8.18
N GLN A 83 -11.79 6.73 -8.34
CA GLN A 83 -11.17 7.71 -9.25
C GLN A 83 -9.74 8.06 -8.82
N ILE A 84 -9.49 8.28 -7.53
CA ILE A 84 -8.13 8.53 -7.01
C ILE A 84 -7.21 7.35 -7.33
N ALA A 85 -7.67 6.11 -7.09
CA ALA A 85 -6.86 4.92 -7.36
C ALA A 85 -6.57 4.72 -8.85
N GLN A 86 -7.49 5.13 -9.74
CA GLN A 86 -7.32 5.07 -11.19
C GLN A 86 -6.46 6.21 -11.74
N MET A 87 -6.44 7.36 -11.04
CA MET A 87 -5.71 8.55 -11.46
C MET A 87 -4.29 8.64 -10.91
N MET A 88 -3.94 7.84 -9.90
CA MET A 88 -2.54 7.73 -9.48
C MET A 88 -1.69 7.27 -10.66
N LEU A 89 -0.82 8.17 -11.13
CA LEU A 89 0.07 7.85 -12.24
C LEU A 89 0.98 6.67 -11.85
N PRO A 90 1.35 5.80 -12.80
CA PRO A 90 2.18 4.61 -12.51
C PRO A 90 3.46 4.93 -11.74
N CYS A 91 4.04 6.10 -11.97
CA CYS A 91 5.25 6.57 -11.30
C CYS A 91 5.08 6.79 -9.79
N MET A 92 3.86 6.99 -9.28
CA MET A 92 3.55 7.14 -7.85
C MET A 92 3.18 5.81 -7.17
N LYS A 93 2.98 4.75 -7.96
CA LYS A 93 2.56 3.45 -7.43
C LYS A 93 3.72 2.79 -6.67
N PRO A 94 3.53 2.37 -5.40
CA PRO A 94 4.53 1.61 -4.67
C PRO A 94 4.88 0.32 -5.41
N THR A 95 6.16 0.00 -5.47
CA THR A 95 6.67 -1.20 -6.14
C THR A 95 6.66 -2.42 -5.22
N GLY A 96 6.48 -2.20 -3.91
CA GLY A 96 6.60 -3.24 -2.88
C GLY A 96 8.03 -3.41 -2.37
N ASN A 97 9.01 -2.73 -2.99
CA ASN A 97 10.35 -2.57 -2.47
C ASN A 97 10.44 -1.26 -1.70
N VAL A 98 10.35 -1.35 -0.37
CA VAL A 98 10.27 -0.19 0.53
C VAL A 98 11.49 0.72 0.40
N ASP A 99 12.69 0.16 0.25
CA ASP A 99 13.92 0.95 0.17
C ASP A 99 13.97 1.72 -1.15
N LEU A 100 13.64 1.07 -2.26
CA LEU A 100 13.55 1.69 -3.58
C LEU A 100 12.46 2.77 -3.63
N ASP A 101 11.28 2.47 -3.06
CA ASP A 101 10.15 3.42 -2.99
C ASP A 101 10.53 4.66 -2.17
N ARG A 102 11.31 4.48 -1.10
CA ARG A 102 11.82 5.57 -0.26
C ARG A 102 12.85 6.42 -0.98
N GLU A 103 13.79 5.81 -1.71
CA GLU A 103 14.79 6.54 -2.49
C GLU A 103 14.14 7.36 -3.60
N TYR A 104 13.22 6.77 -4.35
CA TYR A 104 12.47 7.48 -5.38
C TYR A 104 11.66 8.64 -4.80
N SER A 105 11.01 8.43 -3.64
CA SER A 105 10.28 9.50 -2.94
C SER A 105 11.18 10.62 -2.44
N ARG A 106 12.41 10.30 -2.01
CA ARG A 106 13.41 11.32 -1.65
C ARG A 106 13.84 12.14 -2.86
N ALA A 107 14.03 11.49 -4.02
CA ALA A 107 14.36 12.19 -5.26
C ALA A 107 13.23 13.13 -5.70
N MET A 108 11.97 12.67 -5.64
CA MET A 108 10.81 13.55 -5.89
C MET A 108 10.76 14.75 -4.95
N GLY A 109 11.12 14.56 -3.68
CA GLY A 109 11.17 15.62 -2.67
C GLY A 109 12.14 16.76 -2.98
N GLN A 110 13.05 16.58 -3.94
CA GLN A 110 14.00 17.60 -4.39
C GLN A 110 13.53 18.34 -5.65
N CYS A 111 12.44 17.90 -6.27
CA CYS A 111 11.92 18.48 -7.50
C CYS A 111 11.16 19.78 -7.24
N GLU A 112 11.26 20.72 -8.18
CA GLU A 112 10.39 21.89 -8.23
C GLU A 112 8.92 21.44 -8.33
N GLY A 113 8.03 22.12 -7.60
CA GLY A 113 6.61 21.76 -7.56
C GLY A 113 6.24 20.65 -6.58
N PHE A 114 7.21 19.93 -5.98
CA PHE A 114 6.87 18.87 -5.00
C PHE A 114 6.02 19.38 -3.83
N ALA A 115 6.35 20.55 -3.29
CA ALA A 115 5.56 21.19 -2.24
C ALA A 115 4.11 21.47 -2.69
N ALA A 116 3.94 22.03 -3.89
CA ALA A 116 2.62 22.30 -4.47
C ALA A 116 1.83 21.01 -4.71
N LEU A 117 2.47 19.95 -5.21
CA LEU A 117 1.86 18.63 -5.32
C LEU A 117 1.36 18.13 -3.97
N THR A 118 2.17 18.23 -2.90
CA THR A 118 1.76 17.79 -1.56
C THR A 118 0.59 18.60 -0.99
N GLU A 119 0.53 19.90 -1.29
CA GLU A 119 -0.57 20.78 -0.91
C GLU A 119 -1.86 20.36 -1.61
N VAL A 120 -1.83 20.20 -2.93
CA VAL A 120 -2.99 19.76 -3.73
C VAL A 120 -3.48 18.38 -3.26
N MET A 121 -2.57 17.42 -3.04
CA MET A 121 -2.95 16.10 -2.49
C MET A 121 -3.59 16.21 -1.10
N THR A 122 -3.15 17.16 -0.28
CA THR A 122 -3.75 17.41 1.04
C THR A 122 -5.16 17.96 0.90
N GLU A 123 -5.38 18.91 -0.01
CA GLU A 123 -6.73 19.42 -0.31
C GLU A 123 -7.65 18.32 -0.85
N VAL A 124 -7.19 17.52 -1.81
CA VAL A 124 -7.96 16.37 -2.32
C VAL A 124 -8.39 15.45 -1.18
N LYS A 125 -7.47 15.13 -0.26
CA LYS A 125 -7.76 14.30 0.92
C LYS A 125 -8.83 14.94 1.81
N VAL A 126 -8.75 16.25 2.07
CA VAL A 126 -9.72 16.98 2.91
C VAL A 126 -11.11 16.92 2.28
N GLU A 127 -11.22 17.18 0.98
CA GLU A 127 -12.49 17.12 0.24
C GLU A 127 -13.10 15.71 0.26
N VAL A 128 -12.27 14.68 0.06
CA VAL A 128 -12.72 13.27 0.15
C VAL A 128 -13.25 12.97 1.56
N GLN A 129 -12.51 13.37 2.60
CA GLN A 129 -12.91 13.12 3.99
C GLN A 129 -14.21 13.82 4.36
N ALA A 130 -14.40 15.08 3.92
CA ALA A 130 -15.63 15.82 4.15
C ALA A 130 -16.85 15.09 3.55
N ARG A 131 -16.70 14.53 2.34
CA ARG A 131 -17.76 13.77 1.66
C ARG A 131 -18.06 12.43 2.34
N VAL A 132 -17.03 11.68 2.74
CA VAL A 132 -17.22 10.45 3.54
C VAL A 132 -18.04 10.74 4.80
N SER A 133 -17.72 11.82 5.51
CA SER A 133 -18.46 12.22 6.72
C SER A 133 -19.91 12.60 6.39
N GLN A 134 -20.14 13.37 5.33
CA GLN A 134 -21.49 13.76 4.90
C GLN A 134 -22.37 12.55 4.53
N GLU A 135 -21.81 11.57 3.82
CA GLU A 135 -22.52 10.34 3.48
C GLU A 135 -22.88 9.52 4.72
N ALA A 136 -21.93 9.35 5.64
CA ALA A 136 -22.17 8.63 6.88
C ALA A 136 -23.25 9.30 7.75
N GLU A 137 -23.36 10.64 7.73
CA GLU A 137 -24.43 11.38 8.39
C GLU A 137 -25.79 11.18 7.71
N GLN A 138 -25.83 11.20 6.38
CA GLN A 138 -27.06 10.92 5.62
C GLN A 138 -27.55 9.50 5.86
N GLU A 139 -26.68 8.50 5.78
CA GLU A 139 -27.02 7.10 6.05
C GLU A 139 -27.64 6.93 7.45
N ARG A 140 -27.02 7.52 8.48
CA ARG A 140 -27.55 7.52 9.85
C ARG A 140 -28.91 8.21 9.95
N ALA A 141 -29.12 9.32 9.24
CA ALA A 141 -30.40 10.02 9.24
C ALA A 141 -31.52 9.15 8.62
N THR A 142 -31.24 8.45 7.52
CA THR A 142 -32.18 7.49 6.91
C THR A 142 -32.46 6.27 7.79
N ASP A 143 -31.45 5.73 8.48
CA ASP A 143 -31.64 4.58 9.38
C ASP A 143 -32.53 4.95 10.58
N LEU A 144 -32.39 6.17 11.11
CA LEU A 144 -33.27 6.71 12.14
C LEU A 144 -34.70 6.97 11.65
N ASP A 145 -34.90 7.34 10.38
CA ASP A 145 -36.24 7.43 9.77
C ASP A 145 -36.85 6.04 9.50
N GLY A 146 -36.02 4.99 9.30
CA GLY A 146 -36.46 3.59 9.29
C GLY A 146 -37.12 3.14 10.60
N VAL A 147 -36.66 3.67 11.74
CA VAL A 147 -37.29 3.44 13.06
C VAL A 147 -38.66 4.11 13.17
N LYS A 148 -38.88 5.26 12.53
CA LYS A 148 -40.23 5.85 12.41
C LYS A 148 -41.14 5.01 11.51
N GLY A 149 -40.61 4.43 10.44
CA GLY A 149 -41.32 3.49 9.59
C GLY A 149 -41.80 2.23 10.33
N ALA A 150 -40.91 1.61 11.11
CA ALA A 150 -41.24 0.42 11.90
C ALA A 150 -42.30 0.71 12.98
N ASN A 151 -42.21 1.85 13.68
CA ASN A 151 -43.24 2.27 14.63
C ASN A 151 -44.58 2.63 13.95
N ALA A 152 -44.56 3.21 12.75
CA ALA A 152 -45.77 3.49 11.98
C ALA A 152 -46.47 2.19 11.51
N VAL A 153 -45.70 1.16 11.15
CA VAL A 153 -46.23 -0.17 10.82
C VAL A 153 -46.77 -0.88 12.06
N LEU A 154 -46.07 -0.82 13.20
CA LEU A 154 -46.52 -1.37 14.47
C LEU A 154 -47.79 -0.69 15.00
N ASN A 155 -47.94 0.63 14.80
CA ASN A 155 -49.15 1.36 15.18
C ASN A 155 -50.35 0.96 14.30
N LYS A 156 -50.18 0.80 12.98
CA LYS A 156 -51.24 0.29 12.09
C LYS A 156 -51.70 -1.13 12.45
N LEU A 157 -50.79 -1.99 12.92
CA LEU A 157 -51.12 -3.34 13.38
C LEU A 157 -51.86 -3.38 14.73
N LYS A 158 -51.72 -2.34 15.56
CA LYS A 158 -52.46 -2.21 16.84
C LYS A 158 -53.87 -1.65 16.68
N GLU A 159 -54.13 -0.97 15.57
CA GLU A 159 -55.44 -0.40 15.23
C GLU A 159 -56.31 -1.35 14.38
N SER A 160 -55.81 -2.55 14.06
CA SER A 160 -56.53 -3.64 13.38
C SER A 160 -56.96 -4.72 14.37
#